data_AF-A0A2M8L4P4-F1
#
_entry.id   AF-A0A2M8L4P4-F1
#
_cell.length_a   1.000
_cell.length_b   1.000
_cell.length_c   1.000
_cell.angle_alpha   90.00
_cell.angle_beta   90.00
_cell.angle_gamma   90.00
#
_symmetry.space_group_name_H-M   'P 1'
#
loop_
_entity.id
_entity.type
_entity.pdbx_description
1 polymer ?
#
loop_
_entity_poly.entity_id
_entity_poly.type
_entity_poly.pdbx_seq_one_letter_code
_entity_poly.pdbx_strand_id
1 'polypeptide(L)'
;MGKYTTIVISCLIFLASLFFFKAIILALSLTLFFIFWVLLIEVVWQYRQSTFLLILTKLLIVAIFALSVYSLIYLPLEFLITEIWLITPKIPSMVSPVLLIILIGGFSQINWNDRLKVKSWRLFLLVFIIISGLVYLGYRQNKLAREYLPKIYNITPNWGIQAQLIEIRGINFFPTWKKGKILFNGQEMRIKSWNEELIIAEQPVPAEFGKTALFIVRSDGIISNKLPFEVRDPNTLK
;
A
#
# COMPACT_ATOMS: atom_id res chain seq x y z
N MET A 1 -47.86 -31.05 21.80
CA MET A 1 -46.43 -31.32 21.51
C MET A 1 -46.12 -31.64 20.04
N GLY A 2 -47.03 -32.28 19.27
CA GLY A 2 -46.72 -32.74 17.91
C GLY A 2 -46.59 -31.70 16.77
N LYS A 3 -47.28 -30.54 16.82
CA LYS A 3 -47.20 -29.57 15.70
C LYS A 3 -45.88 -28.79 15.63
N TYR A 4 -45.31 -28.44 16.77
CA TYR A 4 -44.05 -27.68 16.84
C TYR A 4 -42.85 -28.54 16.43
N THR A 5 -42.85 -29.82 16.77
CA THR A 5 -41.78 -30.75 16.36
C THR A 5 -41.76 -30.99 14.85
N THR A 6 -42.92 -31.10 14.19
CA THR A 6 -43.00 -31.27 12.73
C THR A 6 -42.48 -30.05 11.96
N ILE A 7 -42.77 -28.83 12.44
CA ILE A 7 -42.29 -27.59 11.82
C ILE A 7 -40.76 -27.49 11.96
N VAL A 8 -40.21 -27.81 13.13
CA VAL A 8 -38.76 -27.79 13.38
C VAL A 8 -38.03 -28.81 12.50
N ILE A 9 -38.55 -30.03 12.37
CA ILE A 9 -37.97 -31.07 11.51
C ILE A 9 -38.01 -30.64 10.03
N SER A 10 -39.12 -30.07 9.56
CA SER A 10 -39.25 -29.59 8.19
C SER A 10 -38.27 -28.43 7.89
N CYS A 11 -38.06 -27.54 8.86
CA CYS A 11 -37.09 -26.47 8.77
C CYS A 11 -35.65 -27.00 8.74
N LEU A 12 -35.33 -28.01 9.55
CA LEU A 12 -34.02 -28.67 9.52
C LEU A 12 -33.75 -29.39 8.19
N ILE A 13 -34.75 -30.07 7.62
CA ILE A 13 -34.66 -30.71 6.30
C ILE A 13 -34.46 -29.66 5.20
N PHE A 14 -35.16 -28.54 5.26
CA PHE A 14 -35.01 -27.42 4.32
C PHE A 14 -33.63 -26.74 4.44
N LEU A 15 -33.12 -26.52 5.65
CA LEU A 15 -31.77 -25.98 5.85
C LEU A 15 -30.69 -26.96 5.39
N ALA A 16 -30.87 -28.26 5.62
CA ALA A 16 -29.99 -29.30 5.10
C ALA A 16 -30.01 -29.32 3.56
N SER A 17 -31.19 -29.22 2.93
CA SER A 17 -31.29 -29.20 1.46
C SER A 17 -30.62 -27.98 0.84
N LEU A 18 -30.75 -26.80 1.45
CA LEU A 18 -30.03 -25.59 1.03
C LEU A 18 -28.50 -25.75 1.13
N PHE A 19 -28.02 -26.41 2.20
CA PHE A 19 -26.59 -26.69 2.36
C PHE A 19 -26.06 -27.63 1.27
N PHE A 20 -26.77 -28.74 1.00
CA PHE A 20 -26.42 -29.67 -0.08
C PHE A 20 -26.50 -29.01 -1.46
N PHE A 21 -27.50 -28.16 -1.71
CA PHE A 21 -27.62 -27.40 -2.96
C PHE A 21 -26.42 -26.47 -3.20
N LYS A 22 -25.96 -25.77 -2.16
CA LYS A 22 -24.74 -24.94 -2.23
C LYS A 22 -23.49 -25.76 -2.52
N ALA A 23 -23.36 -26.95 -1.91
CA ALA A 23 -22.25 -27.86 -2.18
C ALA A 23 -22.26 -28.37 -3.64
N ILE A 24 -23.44 -28.67 -4.20
CA ILE A 24 -23.60 -29.08 -5.61
C ILE A 24 -23.18 -27.96 -6.56
N ILE A 25 -23.59 -26.71 -6.32
CA ILE A 25 -23.16 -25.56 -7.14
C ILE A 25 -21.64 -25.38 -7.10
N LEU A 26 -21.03 -25.51 -5.92
CA LEU A 26 -19.58 -25.39 -5.78
C LEU A 26 -18.85 -26.52 -6.52
N ALA A 27 -19.35 -27.75 -6.43
CA ALA A 27 -18.82 -28.89 -7.16
C ALA A 27 -18.93 -28.69 -8.69
N LEU A 28 -20.09 -28.25 -9.18
CA LEU A 28 -20.30 -27.92 -10.60
C LEU A 28 -19.38 -26.79 -11.08
N SER A 29 -19.19 -25.75 -10.27
CA SER A 29 -18.27 -24.67 -10.60
C SER A 29 -16.82 -25.16 -10.69
N LEU A 30 -16.42 -26.06 -9.79
CA LEU A 30 -15.06 -26.64 -9.78
C LEU A 30 -14.85 -27.54 -11.00
N THR A 31 -15.83 -28.36 -11.37
CA THR A 31 -15.74 -29.23 -12.54
C THR A 31 -15.72 -28.42 -13.84
N LEU A 32 -16.56 -27.38 -13.95
CA LEU A 32 -16.52 -26.44 -15.08
C LEU A 32 -15.16 -25.75 -15.19
N PHE A 33 -14.57 -25.33 -14.07
CA PHE A 33 -13.23 -24.75 -14.03
C PHE A 33 -12.16 -25.73 -14.53
N PHE A 34 -12.24 -27.00 -14.10
CA PHE A 34 -11.31 -28.04 -14.52
C PHE A 34 -11.45 -28.36 -16.02
N ILE A 35 -12.68 -28.53 -16.51
CA ILE A 35 -12.97 -28.77 -17.93
C ILE A 35 -12.45 -27.60 -18.77
N PHE A 36 -12.72 -26.37 -18.35
CA PHE A 36 -12.21 -25.17 -19.01
C PHE A 36 -10.67 -25.20 -19.14
N TRP A 37 -9.97 -25.54 -18.06
CA TRP A 37 -8.50 -25.64 -18.09
C TRP A 37 -8.02 -26.78 -19.00
N VAL A 38 -8.62 -27.97 -18.94
CA VAL A 38 -8.26 -29.09 -19.82
C VAL A 38 -8.41 -28.70 -21.29
N LEU A 39 -9.56 -28.12 -21.67
CA LEU A 39 -9.80 -27.63 -23.03
C LEU A 39 -8.78 -26.56 -23.44
N LEU A 40 -8.43 -25.66 -22.53
CA LEU A 40 -7.43 -24.62 -22.79
C LEU A 40 -6.05 -25.23 -23.05
N ILE A 41 -5.65 -26.28 -22.30
CA ILE A 41 -4.39 -27.01 -22.54
C ILE A 41 -4.41 -27.68 -23.91
N GLU A 42 -5.51 -28.33 -24.27
CA GLU A 42 -5.65 -28.99 -25.57
C GLU A 42 -5.52 -27.99 -26.73
N VAL A 43 -6.20 -26.85 -26.65
CA VAL A 43 -6.09 -25.76 -27.64
C VAL A 43 -4.66 -25.24 -27.71
N VAL A 44 -4.02 -24.95 -26.58
CA VAL A 44 -2.63 -24.47 -26.55
C VAL A 44 -1.67 -25.51 -27.12
N TRP A 45 -1.91 -26.80 -26.86
CA TRP A 45 -1.09 -27.90 -27.38
C TRP A 45 -1.25 -28.06 -28.89
N GLN A 46 -2.49 -28.03 -29.38
CA GLN A 46 -2.82 -28.14 -30.80
C GLN A 46 -2.17 -27.02 -31.63
N TYR A 47 -2.18 -25.79 -31.12
CA TYR A 47 -1.64 -24.63 -31.82
C TYR A 47 -0.23 -24.24 -31.36
N ARG A 48 0.47 -25.08 -30.60
CA ARG A 48 1.76 -24.74 -29.95
C ARG A 48 2.83 -24.21 -30.92
N GLN A 49 2.83 -24.69 -32.16
CA GLN A 49 3.79 -24.26 -33.18
C GLN A 49 3.30 -23.07 -34.02
N SER A 50 2.10 -22.55 -33.74
CA SER A 50 1.62 -21.33 -34.38
C SER A 50 2.54 -20.15 -34.04
N THR A 51 2.84 -19.33 -35.04
CA THR A 51 3.63 -18.11 -34.89
C THR A 51 3.02 -17.17 -33.85
N PHE A 52 1.69 -17.09 -33.81
CA PHE A 52 0.94 -16.29 -32.85
C PHE A 52 1.18 -16.70 -31.39
N LEU A 53 1.02 -17.98 -31.03
CA LEU A 53 1.22 -18.43 -29.64
C LEU A 53 2.69 -18.29 -29.19
N LEU A 54 3.65 -18.44 -30.11
CA LEU A 54 5.07 -18.19 -29.83
C LEU A 54 5.34 -16.72 -29.51
N ILE A 55 4.71 -15.78 -30.24
CA ILE A 55 4.81 -14.35 -29.96
C ILE A 55 4.12 -14.01 -28.63
N LEU A 56 2.90 -14.51 -28.41
CA LEU A 56 2.13 -14.23 -27.20
C LEU A 56 2.84 -14.75 -25.94
N THR A 57 3.39 -15.96 -25.97
CA THR A 57 4.15 -16.51 -24.83
C THR A 57 5.37 -15.65 -24.51
N LYS A 58 6.12 -15.20 -25.53
CA LYS A 58 7.25 -14.27 -25.33
C LYS A 58 6.81 -12.97 -24.66
N LEU A 59 5.72 -12.36 -25.13
CA LEU A 59 5.18 -11.13 -24.54
C LEU A 59 4.77 -11.33 -23.07
N LEU A 60 4.09 -12.44 -22.75
CA LEU A 60 3.69 -12.75 -21.39
C LEU A 60 4.89 -12.95 -20.47
N ILE A 61 5.93 -13.66 -20.91
CA ILE A 61 7.15 -13.87 -20.11
C ILE A 61 7.84 -12.54 -19.83
N VAL A 62 7.97 -11.68 -20.84
CA VAL A 62 8.55 -10.34 -20.68
C VAL A 62 7.75 -9.50 -19.68
N ALA A 63 6.42 -9.50 -19.79
CA ALA A 63 5.54 -8.76 -18.89
C ALA A 63 5.65 -9.28 -17.45
N ILE A 64 5.61 -10.60 -17.26
CA ILE A 64 5.74 -11.23 -15.93
C ILE A 64 7.10 -10.88 -15.31
N PHE A 65 8.19 -10.99 -16.08
CA PHE A 65 9.52 -10.69 -15.58
C PHE A 65 9.69 -9.20 -15.24
N ALA A 66 9.16 -8.30 -16.07
CA ALA A 66 9.14 -6.87 -15.81
C ALA A 66 8.38 -6.54 -14.52
N LEU A 67 7.18 -7.12 -14.33
CA LEU A 67 6.39 -6.95 -13.11
C LEU A 67 7.10 -7.50 -11.88
N SER A 68 7.80 -8.63 -12.00
CA SER A 68 8.56 -9.21 -10.90
C SER A 68 9.78 -8.36 -10.50
N VAL A 69 10.46 -7.75 -11.47
CA VAL A 69 11.55 -6.81 -11.16
C VAL A 69 10.99 -5.53 -10.53
N TYR A 70 9.90 -5.01 -11.07
CA TYR A 70 9.19 -3.84 -10.53
C TYR A 70 8.77 -4.08 -9.07
N SER A 71 8.18 -5.23 -8.77
CA SER A 71 7.73 -5.54 -7.40
C SER A 71 8.88 -5.70 -6.41
N LEU A 72 10.02 -6.25 -6.85
CA LEU A 72 11.16 -6.50 -5.97
C LEU A 72 12.02 -5.25 -5.70
N ILE A 73 12.05 -4.31 -6.65
CA ILE A 73 12.96 -3.16 -6.57
C ILE A 73 12.19 -1.87 -6.35
N TYR A 74 11.27 -1.55 -7.26
CA TYR A 74 10.61 -0.25 -7.25
C TYR A 74 9.66 -0.10 -6.07
N LEU A 75 8.84 -1.11 -5.77
CA LEU A 75 7.87 -1.00 -4.66
C LEU A 75 8.54 -0.81 -3.28
N PRO A 76 9.57 -1.60 -2.89
CA PRO A 76 10.27 -1.34 -1.63
C PRO A 76 10.95 0.02 -1.60
N LEU A 77 11.52 0.48 -2.72
CA LEU A 77 12.16 1.78 -2.81
C LEU A 77 11.16 2.93 -2.69
N GLU A 78 10.02 2.84 -3.37
CA GLU A 78 8.90 3.77 -3.20
C GLU A 78 8.47 3.81 -1.74
N PHE A 79 8.27 2.66 -1.10
CA PHE A 79 7.87 2.57 0.30
C PHE A 79 8.87 3.27 1.22
N LEU A 80 10.17 3.06 1.03
CA LEU A 80 11.21 3.72 1.82
C LEU A 80 11.10 5.24 1.70
N ILE A 81 10.95 5.76 0.48
CA ILE A 81 10.89 7.20 0.21
C ILE A 81 9.62 7.83 0.80
N THR A 82 8.46 7.21 0.63
CA THR A 82 7.16 7.83 0.98
C THR A 82 6.71 7.54 2.40
N GLU A 83 7.05 6.38 2.97
CA GLU A 83 6.49 5.88 4.23
C GLU A 83 7.50 5.78 5.38
N ILE A 84 8.79 5.70 5.08
CA ILE A 84 9.84 5.58 6.10
C ILE A 84 10.61 6.88 6.22
N TRP A 85 11.17 7.38 5.13
CA TRP A 85 11.95 8.62 5.11
C TRP A 85 11.08 9.86 4.97
N LEU A 86 9.81 9.71 4.60
CA LEU A 86 8.86 10.81 4.45
C LEU A 86 9.44 11.96 3.61
N ILE A 87 10.14 11.65 2.51
CA ILE A 87 10.76 12.67 1.65
C ILE A 87 9.67 13.37 0.84
N THR A 88 8.71 12.60 0.33
CA THR A 88 7.57 13.10 -0.44
C THR A 88 6.31 12.30 -0.08
N PRO A 89 5.12 12.91 -0.11
CA PRO A 89 3.86 12.18 0.11
C PRO A 89 3.56 11.16 -0.97
N LYS A 90 3.94 11.45 -2.22
CA LYS A 90 3.66 10.57 -3.35
C LYS A 90 4.68 10.80 -4.47
N ILE A 91 5.14 9.71 -5.07
CA ILE A 91 5.92 9.76 -6.31
C ILE A 91 4.97 10.10 -7.48
N PRO A 92 5.38 10.93 -8.46
CA PRO A 92 4.54 11.26 -9.61
C PRO A 92 4.00 10.01 -10.32
N SER A 93 2.72 10.04 -10.71
CA SER A 93 2.00 8.89 -11.27
C SER A 93 2.61 8.38 -12.59
N MET A 94 3.42 9.20 -13.27
CA MET A 94 4.10 8.85 -14.52
C MET A 94 5.34 7.98 -14.32
N VAL A 95 5.96 7.97 -13.13
CA VAL A 95 7.23 7.24 -12.91
C VAL A 95 7.03 5.73 -13.05
N SER A 96 5.97 5.20 -12.44
CA SER A 96 5.63 3.77 -12.49
C SER A 96 5.43 3.24 -13.92
N PRO A 97 4.55 3.82 -14.77
CA PRO A 97 4.35 3.32 -16.13
C PRO A 97 5.58 3.51 -17.01
N VAL A 98 6.31 4.61 -16.87
CA VAL A 98 7.56 4.83 -17.62
C VAL A 98 8.60 3.76 -17.28
N LEU A 99 8.77 3.45 -15.99
CA LEU A 99 9.70 2.42 -15.55
C LEU A 99 9.30 1.03 -16.06
N LEU A 100 7.99 0.70 -16.03
CA LEU A 100 7.49 -0.56 -16.61
C LEU A 100 7.73 -0.63 -18.12
N ILE A 101 7.52 0.44 -18.87
CA ILE A 101 7.81 0.50 -20.31
C ILE A 101 9.30 0.26 -20.58
N ILE A 102 10.18 0.89 -19.79
CA ILE A 102 11.63 0.70 -19.88
C ILE A 102 12.01 -0.76 -19.59
N LEU A 103 11.47 -1.35 -18.52
CA LEU A 103 11.71 -2.76 -18.18
C LEU A 103 11.23 -3.71 -19.27
N ILE A 104 10.02 -3.51 -19.78
CA ILE A 104 9.46 -4.32 -20.88
C ILE A 104 10.32 -4.19 -22.14
N GLY A 105 10.71 -2.96 -22.50
CA GLY A 105 11.57 -2.69 -23.65
C GLY A 105 12.94 -3.37 -23.54
N GLY A 106 13.56 -3.31 -22.35
CA GLY A 106 14.82 -3.98 -22.06
C GLY A 106 14.72 -5.51 -22.10
N PHE A 107 13.71 -6.09 -21.44
CA PHE A 107 13.54 -7.54 -21.39
C PHE A 107 13.03 -8.15 -22.70
N SER A 108 12.41 -7.36 -23.59
CA SER A 108 12.01 -7.79 -24.93
C SER A 108 13.19 -8.22 -25.81
N GLN A 109 14.37 -7.64 -25.57
CA GLN A 109 15.61 -7.95 -26.28
C GLN A 109 16.18 -9.33 -25.93
N ILE A 110 15.72 -9.95 -24.83
CA ILE A 110 16.19 -11.26 -24.40
C ILE A 110 15.53 -12.36 -25.22
N ASN A 111 16.33 -13.33 -25.67
CA ASN A 111 15.83 -14.52 -26.34
C ASN A 111 15.31 -15.56 -25.31
N TRP A 112 14.10 -15.33 -24.81
CA TRP A 112 13.46 -16.15 -23.78
C TRP A 112 13.22 -17.60 -24.18
N ASN A 113 13.05 -17.88 -25.48
CA ASN A 113 12.79 -19.23 -25.99
C ASN A 113 13.96 -20.17 -25.70
N ASP A 114 15.19 -19.70 -25.82
CA ASP A 114 16.38 -20.52 -25.54
C ASP A 114 16.66 -20.64 -24.05
N ARG A 115 16.44 -19.56 -23.30
CA ARG A 115 16.59 -19.57 -21.83
C ARG A 115 15.64 -20.57 -21.18
N LEU A 116 14.37 -20.60 -21.60
CA LEU A 116 13.34 -21.45 -20.99
C LEU A 116 13.46 -22.93 -21.32
N LYS A 117 14.24 -23.33 -22.34
CA LYS A 117 14.54 -24.75 -22.59
C LYS A 117 15.28 -25.36 -21.39
N VAL A 118 16.16 -24.59 -20.75
CA VAL A 118 16.96 -25.04 -19.61
C VAL A 118 16.09 -25.16 -18.35
N LYS A 119 16.11 -26.33 -17.68
CA LYS A 119 15.31 -26.60 -16.46
C LYS A 119 15.61 -25.62 -15.33
N SER A 120 16.89 -25.24 -15.14
CA SER A 120 17.29 -24.30 -14.09
C SER A 120 16.67 -22.91 -14.28
N TRP A 121 16.60 -22.41 -15.51
CA TRP A 121 15.95 -21.12 -15.82
C TRP A 121 14.45 -21.14 -15.54
N ARG A 122 13.77 -22.26 -15.82
CA ARG A 122 12.34 -22.43 -15.46
C ARG A 122 12.13 -22.39 -13.95
N LEU A 123 12.96 -23.12 -13.20
CA LEU A 123 12.92 -23.12 -11.73
C LEU A 123 13.24 -21.73 -11.16
N PHE A 124 14.25 -21.05 -11.70
CA PHE A 124 14.61 -19.70 -11.32
C PHE A 124 13.44 -18.74 -11.51
N LEU A 125 12.79 -18.73 -12.68
CA LEU A 125 11.64 -17.85 -12.93
C LEU A 125 10.48 -18.15 -11.99
N LEU A 126 10.18 -19.41 -11.72
CA LEU A 126 9.13 -19.77 -10.76
C LEU A 126 9.43 -19.23 -9.36
N VAL A 127 10.64 -19.47 -8.85
CA VAL A 127 11.08 -18.95 -7.55
C VAL A 127 11.06 -17.42 -7.54
N PHE A 128 11.54 -16.79 -8.61
CA PHE A 128 11.57 -15.34 -8.75
C PHE A 128 10.17 -14.71 -8.71
N ILE A 129 9.20 -15.29 -9.42
CA ILE A 129 7.80 -14.86 -9.41
C ILE A 129 7.18 -15.04 -8.03
N ILE A 130 7.44 -16.17 -7.36
CA ILE A 130 6.95 -16.44 -6.00
C ILE A 130 7.49 -15.39 -5.03
N ILE A 131 8.80 -15.14 -5.03
CA ILE A 131 9.43 -14.15 -4.15
C ILE A 131 8.87 -12.76 -4.45
N SER A 132 8.76 -12.38 -5.73
CA SER A 132 8.11 -11.13 -6.17
C SER A 132 6.69 -11.01 -5.61
N GLY A 133 5.89 -12.08 -5.69
CA GLY A 133 4.53 -12.10 -5.17
C GLY A 133 4.47 -11.90 -3.66
N LEU A 134 5.36 -12.58 -2.91
CA LEU A 134 5.47 -12.42 -1.46
C LEU A 134 5.88 -10.99 -1.08
N VAL A 135 6.87 -10.41 -1.76
CA VAL A 135 7.30 -9.02 -1.53
C VAL A 135 6.17 -8.05 -1.85
N TYR A 136 5.45 -8.23 -2.95
CA TYR A 136 4.29 -7.41 -3.29
C TYR A 136 3.19 -7.47 -2.22
N LEU A 137 2.86 -8.66 -1.72
CA LEU A 137 1.85 -8.83 -0.67
C LEU A 137 2.29 -8.15 0.63
N GLY A 138 3.54 -8.34 1.04
CA GLY A 138 4.11 -7.69 2.22
C GLY A 138 4.14 -6.16 2.09
N TYR A 139 4.59 -5.65 0.94
CA TYR A 139 4.55 -4.21 0.62
C TYR A 139 3.12 -3.67 0.73
N ARG A 140 2.14 -4.33 0.09
CA ARG A 140 0.75 -3.88 0.05
C ARG A 140 0.15 -3.81 1.45
N GLN A 141 0.37 -4.84 2.26
CA GLN A 141 -0.12 -4.89 3.63
C GLN A 141 0.48 -3.76 4.48
N ASN A 142 1.80 -3.57 4.41
CA ASN A 142 2.50 -2.54 5.16
C ASN A 142 2.12 -1.11 4.73
N LYS A 143 1.92 -0.89 3.43
CA LYS A 143 1.50 0.41 2.90
C LYS A 143 0.09 0.77 3.36
N LEU A 144 -0.86 -0.16 3.26
CA LEU A 144 -2.23 0.06 3.76
C LEU A 144 -2.26 0.36 5.27
N ALA A 145 -1.40 -0.29 6.05
CA ALA A 145 -1.31 -0.06 7.49
C ALA A 145 -0.83 1.36 7.86
N ARG A 146 -0.10 2.04 6.96
CA ARG A 146 0.48 3.37 7.19
C ARG A 146 -0.22 4.50 6.43
N GLU A 147 -1.04 4.16 5.44
CA GLU A 147 -1.70 5.12 4.56
C GLU A 147 -2.53 6.15 5.32
N TYR A 148 -3.16 5.75 6.42
CA TYR A 148 -4.02 6.61 7.24
C TYR A 148 -3.31 7.26 8.42
N LEU A 149 -2.00 7.08 8.60
CA LEU A 149 -1.28 7.70 9.71
C LEU A 149 -1.03 9.20 9.42
N PRO A 150 -1.19 10.09 10.42
CA PRO A 150 -0.84 11.50 10.28
C PRO A 150 0.69 11.62 10.11
N LYS A 151 1.12 12.36 9.09
CA LYS A 151 2.55 12.52 8.78
C LYS A 151 2.88 13.99 8.60
N ILE A 152 3.97 14.43 9.21
CA ILE A 152 4.52 15.78 9.08
C ILE A 152 5.72 15.70 8.13
N TYR A 153 5.67 16.46 7.04
CA TYR A 153 6.75 16.58 6.08
C TYR A 153 7.67 17.76 6.38
N ASN A 154 7.10 18.87 6.86
CA ASN A 154 7.86 20.09 7.08
C ASN A 154 7.26 20.97 8.18
N ILE A 155 8.12 21.69 8.90
CA ILE A 155 7.76 22.70 9.88
C ILE A 155 8.51 23.97 9.53
N THR A 156 7.79 25.06 9.28
CA THR A 156 8.35 26.34 8.88
C THR A 156 7.78 27.49 9.69
N PRO A 157 8.59 28.22 10.48
CA PRO A 157 9.97 27.90 10.85
C PRO A 157 10.06 26.66 11.76
N ASN A 158 11.18 25.93 11.72
CA ASN A 158 11.46 24.79 12.62
C ASN A 158 11.94 25.24 14.02
N TRP A 159 11.66 26.49 14.37
CA TRP A 159 11.93 27.10 15.65
C TRP A 159 10.84 28.12 15.93
N GLY A 160 10.70 28.52 17.18
CA GLY A 160 9.83 29.65 17.48
C GLY A 160 10.02 30.28 18.85
N ILE A 161 9.49 31.50 18.94
CA ILE A 161 9.31 32.26 20.19
C ILE A 161 7.83 32.39 20.54
N GLN A 162 7.53 32.90 21.73
CA GLN A 162 6.16 33.20 22.14
C GLN A 162 5.41 34.00 21.07
N ALA A 163 4.15 33.60 20.81
CA ALA A 163 3.24 34.18 19.83
C ALA A 163 3.67 34.05 18.35
N GLN A 164 4.77 33.37 18.05
CA GLN A 164 5.18 33.14 16.67
C GLN A 164 4.26 32.12 15.98
N LEU A 165 3.92 32.41 14.73
CA LEU A 165 3.17 31.50 13.88
C LEU A 165 4.12 30.50 13.22
N ILE A 166 3.73 29.24 13.31
CA ILE A 166 4.44 28.09 12.76
C ILE A 166 3.51 27.36 11.82
N GLU A 167 4.00 27.11 10.62
CA GLU A 167 3.32 26.37 9.57
C GLU A 167 3.79 24.91 9.58
N ILE A 168 2.85 23.98 9.67
CA ILE A 168 3.12 22.54 9.72
C ILE A 168 2.45 21.92 8.50
N ARG A 169 3.25 21.41 7.56
CA ARG A 169 2.79 20.74 6.34
C ARG A 169 2.87 19.23 6.49
N GLY A 170 1.84 18.53 6.04
CA GLY A 170 1.70 17.10 6.21
C GLY A 170 0.57 16.50 5.41
N ILE A 171 0.15 15.31 5.82
CA ILE A 171 -1.06 14.63 5.30
C ILE A 171 -1.79 13.93 6.45
N ASN A 172 -3.06 13.62 6.22
CA ASN A 172 -3.94 12.85 7.11
C ASN A 172 -4.17 13.49 8.49
N PHE A 173 -4.17 14.82 8.57
CA PHE A 173 -4.45 15.55 9.81
C PHE A 173 -5.94 15.60 10.17
N PHE A 174 -6.81 15.06 9.31
CA PHE A 174 -8.26 15.20 9.35
C PHE A 174 -8.76 16.63 9.12
N PRO A 175 -10.02 16.78 8.68
CA PRO A 175 -10.67 18.07 8.57
C PRO A 175 -10.71 18.86 9.89
N THR A 176 -10.93 20.18 9.78
CA THR A 176 -11.02 21.11 10.92
C THR A 176 -12.02 20.68 12.00
N TRP A 177 -13.16 20.10 11.61
CA TRP A 177 -14.21 19.65 12.55
C TRP A 177 -13.78 18.41 13.37
N LYS A 178 -12.69 17.76 12.97
CA LYS A 178 -12.08 16.62 13.66
C LYS A 178 -10.60 16.90 13.98
N LYS A 179 -10.29 18.16 14.31
CA LYS A 179 -8.93 18.60 14.62
C LYS A 179 -8.34 17.83 15.80
N GLY A 180 -7.02 17.61 15.73
CA GLY A 180 -6.24 17.05 16.81
C GLY A 180 -5.62 18.13 17.71
N LYS A 181 -4.49 17.77 18.30
CA LYS A 181 -3.63 18.62 19.13
C LYS A 181 -2.22 18.62 18.57
N ILE A 182 -1.48 19.70 18.82
CA ILE A 182 -0.06 19.80 18.47
C ILE A 182 0.72 19.95 19.76
N LEU A 183 1.71 19.10 19.95
CA LEU A 183 2.49 19.03 21.18
C LEU A 183 3.98 19.23 20.89
N PHE A 184 4.64 19.99 21.75
CA PHE A 184 6.10 20.10 21.84
C PHE A 184 6.48 20.16 23.33
N ASN A 185 7.50 19.40 23.76
CA ASN A 185 7.91 19.33 25.18
C ASN A 185 6.75 19.20 26.20
N GLY A 186 5.68 18.47 25.86
CA GLY A 186 4.48 18.32 26.71
C GLY A 186 3.51 19.51 26.72
N GLN A 187 3.81 20.60 26.01
CA GLN A 187 2.93 21.77 25.86
C GLN A 187 2.14 21.75 24.56
N GLU A 188 0.89 22.23 24.62
CA GLU A 188 -0.02 22.31 23.49
C GLU A 188 0.08 23.65 22.76
N MET A 189 0.23 23.63 21.44
CA MET A 189 0.23 24.86 20.63
C MET A 189 -1.19 25.41 20.42
N ARG A 190 -1.29 26.73 20.20
CA ARG A 190 -2.57 27.38 19.91
C ARG A 190 -2.89 27.30 18.41
N ILE A 191 -3.79 26.42 18.01
CA ILE A 191 -4.19 26.24 16.61
C ILE A 191 -4.93 27.48 16.10
N LYS A 192 -4.45 28.09 15.01
CA LYS A 192 -5.12 29.21 14.30
C LYS A 192 -5.93 28.74 13.10
N SER A 193 -5.36 27.84 12.31
CA SER A 193 -6.05 27.18 11.21
C SER A 193 -5.63 25.73 11.13
N TRP A 194 -6.54 24.89 10.62
CA TRP A 194 -6.33 23.45 10.52
C TRP A 194 -7.07 22.92 9.30
N ASN A 195 -6.39 22.20 8.45
CA ASN A 195 -6.97 21.35 7.42
C ASN A 195 -6.20 20.02 7.34
N GLU A 196 -6.53 19.18 6.36
CA GLU A 196 -5.99 17.82 6.25
C GLU A 196 -4.48 17.75 5.95
N GLU A 197 -3.90 18.83 5.40
CA GLU A 197 -2.52 18.86 4.89
C GLU A 197 -1.68 19.99 5.49
N LEU A 198 -2.32 20.95 6.16
CA LEU A 198 -1.72 22.18 6.62
C LEU A 198 -2.34 22.63 7.94
N ILE A 199 -1.46 22.96 8.89
CA ILE A 199 -1.85 23.52 10.17
C ILE A 199 -1.03 24.78 10.42
N ILE A 200 -1.69 25.86 10.81
CA ILE A 200 -1.03 27.07 11.30
C ILE A 200 -1.30 27.13 12.81
N ALA A 201 -0.23 27.15 13.59
CA ALA A 201 -0.30 27.19 15.03
C ALA A 201 0.58 28.29 15.59
N GLU A 202 0.13 28.90 16.68
CA GLU A 202 0.84 29.90 17.44
C GLU A 202 1.52 29.26 18.65
N GLN A 203 2.79 29.59 18.86
CA GLN A 203 3.54 29.12 20.02
C GLN A 203 3.06 29.82 21.31
N PRO A 204 2.67 29.06 22.35
CA PRO A 204 2.28 29.62 23.64
C PRO A 204 3.50 30.15 24.40
N VAL A 205 3.28 30.68 25.61
CA VAL A 205 4.37 31.01 26.54
C VAL A 205 5.13 29.72 26.86
N PRO A 206 6.42 29.61 26.49
CA PRO A 206 7.16 28.38 26.70
C PRO A 206 7.56 28.26 28.17
N ALA A 207 7.36 27.08 28.77
CA ALA A 207 7.90 26.80 30.10
C ALA A 207 9.44 26.62 30.10
N GLU A 208 10.01 26.14 28.99
CA GLU A 208 11.44 25.87 28.83
C GLU A 208 11.90 26.22 27.40
N PHE A 209 13.16 26.60 27.26
CA PHE A 209 13.82 26.87 25.99
C PHE A 209 14.75 25.72 25.59
N GLY A 210 15.02 25.58 24.29
CA GLY A 210 15.95 24.60 23.73
C GLY A 210 15.35 23.72 22.64
N LYS A 211 16.13 22.70 22.25
CA LYS A 211 15.74 21.74 21.20
C LYS A 211 14.79 20.70 21.77
N THR A 212 13.66 20.51 21.10
CA THR A 212 12.63 19.53 21.41
C THR A 212 12.14 18.85 20.14
N ALA A 213 11.10 18.03 20.26
CA ALA A 213 10.42 17.41 19.14
C ALA A 213 8.95 17.84 19.10
N LEU A 214 8.50 18.26 17.92
CA LEU A 214 7.11 18.61 17.65
C LEU A 214 6.42 17.42 16.99
N PHE A 215 5.19 17.13 17.42
CA PHE A 215 4.33 16.12 16.82
C PHE A 215 2.84 16.45 16.99
N ILE A 216 2.01 15.75 16.23
CA ILE A 216 0.55 15.88 16.25
C ILE A 216 -0.05 14.65 16.90
N VAL A 217 -1.06 14.89 17.75
CA VAL A 217 -1.97 13.85 18.25
C VAL A 217 -3.31 14.08 17.60
N ARG A 218 -3.71 13.19 16.70
CA ARG A 218 -4.99 13.28 16.01
C ARG A 218 -6.14 12.96 16.96
N SER A 219 -7.36 13.35 16.61
CA SER A 219 -8.56 13.19 17.46
C SER A 219 -8.85 11.73 17.86
N ASP A 220 -8.39 10.75 17.06
CA ASP A 220 -8.52 9.31 17.29
C ASP A 220 -7.37 8.74 18.14
N GLY A 221 -6.49 9.60 18.67
CA GLY A 221 -5.36 9.23 19.51
C GLY A 221 -4.10 8.80 18.73
N ILE A 222 -4.13 8.80 17.39
CA ILE A 222 -2.98 8.41 16.58
C ILE A 222 -1.96 9.55 16.54
N ILE A 223 -0.71 9.21 16.83
CA ILE A 223 0.42 10.15 16.92
C ILE A 223 1.18 10.17 15.58
N SER A 224 1.58 11.36 15.13
CA SER A 224 2.42 11.52 13.92
C SER A 224 3.89 11.17 14.16
N ASN A 225 4.70 11.20 13.09
CA ASN A 225 6.14 11.30 13.26
C ASN A 225 6.53 12.59 14.01
N LYS A 226 7.72 12.55 14.62
CA LYS A 226 8.31 13.63 15.40
C LYS A 226 9.36 14.34 14.54
N LEU A 227 9.32 15.66 14.49
CA LEU A 227 10.34 16.47 13.84
C LEU A 227 11.05 17.37 14.85
N PRO A 228 12.35 17.64 14.66
CA PRO A 228 13.09 18.53 15.54
C PRO A 228 12.51 19.95 15.48
N PHE A 229 12.38 20.57 16.64
CA PHE A 229 11.85 21.91 16.80
C PHE A 229 12.61 22.64 17.92
N GLU A 230 12.94 23.92 17.74
CA GLU A 230 13.69 24.69 18.74
C GLU A 230 12.85 25.83 19.33
N VAL A 231 12.69 25.83 20.64
CA VAL A 231 12.05 26.92 21.38
C VAL A 231 13.12 27.92 21.79
N ARG A 232 13.09 29.13 21.23
CA ARG A 232 14.11 30.15 21.48
C ARG A 232 13.66 31.15 22.54
N ASP A 233 14.62 31.66 23.30
CA ASP A 233 14.40 32.76 24.24
C ASP A 233 14.43 34.09 23.47
N PRO A 234 13.35 34.91 23.51
CA PRO A 234 13.34 36.25 22.93
C PRO A 234 14.52 37.11 23.34
N ASN A 235 15.02 36.97 24.58
CA ASN A 235 16.13 37.78 25.11
C ASN A 235 17.48 37.43 24.47
N THR A 236 17.57 36.27 23.82
CA THR A 236 18.80 35.81 23.16
C THR A 236 18.83 36.12 21.67
N LEU A 237 17.71 36.60 21.12
CA LEU A 237 17.60 37.06 19.74
C LEU A 237 18.17 38.49 19.67
N LYS A 238 19.47 38.60 19.39
CA LYS A 238 20.11 39.87 19.01
C LYS A 238 19.71 40.29 17.60
#